data_AF-A0A6P0MVV8-F1
#
_entry.id   AF-A0A6P0MVV8-F1
#
_cell.length_a   1.000
_cell.length_b   1.000
_cell.length_c   1.000
_cell.angle_alpha   90.00
_cell.angle_beta   90.00
_cell.angle_gamma   90.00
#
_symmetry.space_group_name_H-M   'P 1'
#
loop_
_entity.id
_entity.type
_entity.pdbx_description
1 polymer ?
#
loop_
_entity_poly.entity_id
_entity_poly.type
_entity_poly.pdbx_seq_one_letter_code
_entity_poly.pdbx_strand_id
1 'polypeptide(L)' 'MIHVRFEGRSYDIAEGQLGIAKSMNDTAVKQQLAKYFDVAPERLTSYLIDRSTNRNLIIRPEAVYG' A
#
# COMPACT_ATOMS: atom_id res chain seq x y z
N MET A 1 7.02 5.08 -7.76
CA MET A 1 6.11 3.99 -8.21
C MET A 1 5.71 3.21 -6.98
N ILE A 2 4.46 2.71 -6.92
CA ILE A 2 3.92 2.02 -5.75
C ILE A 2 3.78 0.54 -6.07
N HIS A 3 4.58 -0.30 -5.42
CA HIS A 3 4.47 -1.75 -5.52
C HIS A 3 3.56 -2.26 -4.42
N VAL A 4 2.47 -2.95 -4.76
CA VAL A 4 1.50 -3.45 -3.80
C VAL A 4 1.33 -4.95 -3.96
N ARG A 5 1.58 -5.71 -2.90
CA ARG A 5 1.20 -7.12 -2.81
C ARG A 5 -0.15 -7.21 -2.10
N PHE A 6 -1.19 -7.64 -2.80
CA PHE A 6 -2.56 -7.76 -2.30
C PHE A 6 -3.17 -9.10 -2.71
N GLU A 7 -3.71 -9.86 -1.76
CA GLU A 7 -4.35 -11.17 -1.99
C GLU A 7 -3.50 -12.14 -2.84
N GLY A 8 -2.19 -12.20 -2.57
CA GLY A 8 -1.25 -13.06 -3.29
C GLY A 8 -0.82 -12.56 -4.68
N ARG A 9 -1.34 -11.43 -5.14
CA ARG A 9 -0.97 -10.78 -6.41
C ARG A 9 -0.12 -9.54 -6.17
N SER A 10 0.74 -9.21 -7.12
CA SER A 10 1.55 -7.99 -7.10
C SER A 10 1.04 -7.01 -8.15
N TYR A 11 0.97 -5.73 -7.79
CA TYR A 11 0.50 -4.63 -8.62
C TYR A 11 1.54 -3.51 -8.60
N ASP A 12 1.89 -2.99 -9.77
CA ASP A 12 2.70 -1.78 -9.91
C ASP A 12 1.79 -0.62 -10.31
N ILE A 13 1.61 0.32 -9.39
CA ILE A 13 0.64 1.42 -9.55
C ILE A 13 1.41 2.74 -9.60
N ALA A 14 1.03 3.62 -10.54
CA ALA A 14 1.58 4.97 -10.60
C ALA A 14 1.08 5.80 -9.41
N GLU A 15 1.96 6.61 -8.81
CA GLU A 15 1.62 7.45 -7.63
C GLU A 15 0.41 8.36 -7.92
N GLY A 16 0.33 8.90 -9.14
CA GLY A 16 -0.78 9.75 -9.58
C GLY A 16 -2.13 9.02 -9.73
N GLN A 17 -2.15 7.69 -9.93
CA GLN A 17 -3.40 6.92 -10.02
C GLN A 17 -4.01 6.68 -8.64
N LEU A 18 -3.17 6.47 -7.62
CA LEU A 18 -3.63 6.33 -6.25
C LEU A 18 -3.88 7.69 -5.59
N GLY A 19 -3.25 8.78 -6.06
CA GLY A 19 -3.31 10.06 -5.34
C GLY A 19 -2.55 10.02 -4.01
N ILE A 20 -1.55 9.14 -3.91
CA ILE A 20 -0.69 9.03 -2.73
C ILE A 20 0.49 9.98 -2.89
N ALA A 21 0.64 10.91 -1.95
CA ALA A 21 1.82 11.75 -1.83
C ALA A 21 2.81 11.18 -0.81
N LYS A 22 4.11 11.44 -1.00
CA LYS A 22 5.17 10.97 -0.09
C LYS A 22 5.06 11.48 1.35
N SER A 23 4.41 12.63 1.54
CA SER A 23 4.17 13.23 2.86
C SER A 23 2.96 12.63 3.58
N MET A 24 2.12 11.83 2.90
CA MET A 24 0.99 11.17 3.56
C MET A 24 1.50 10.21 4.61
N ASN A 25 0.79 10.11 5.74
CA ASN A 25 1.04 9.11 6.76
C ASN A 25 0.53 7.73 6.31
N ASP A 26 0.95 6.68 7.00
CA ASP A 26 0.63 5.30 6.65
C ASP A 26 -0.87 5.01 6.67
N THR A 27 -1.61 5.59 7.62
CA THR A 27 -3.07 5.45 7.71
C THR A 27 -3.75 6.01 6.46
N ALA A 28 -3.36 7.20 6.01
CA ALA A 28 -3.93 7.84 4.83
C ALA A 28 -3.57 7.08 3.55
N VAL A 29 -2.35 6.53 3.47
CA VAL A 29 -1.94 5.63 2.39
C VAL A 29 -2.83 4.38 2.34
N LYS A 30 -3.05 3.72 3.47
CA LYS A 30 -3.92 2.53 3.57
C LYS A 30 -5.36 2.84 3.19
N GLN A 31 -5.91 3.97 3.63
CA GLN A 31 -7.25 4.40 3.23
C GLN A 31 -7.38 4.60 1.73
N GLN A 32 -6.38 5.22 1.10
CA GLN A 32 -6.41 5.48 -0.33
C GLN A 32 -6.24 4.18 -1.14
N LEU A 33 -5.43 3.25 -0.63
CA LEU A 33 -5.30 1.92 -1.21
C LEU A 33 -6.58 1.09 -1.06
N ALA A 34 -7.28 1.19 0.07
CA ALA A 34 -8.56 0.53 0.31
C ALA A 34 -9.61 0.98 -0.72
N LYS A 35 -9.69 2.29 -0.98
CA LYS A 35 -10.57 2.86 -2.00
C LYS A 35 -10.23 2.36 -3.40
N TYR A 36 -8.94 2.25 -3.74
CA TYR A 36 -8.50 1.79 -5.06
C TYR A 36 -8.89 0.34 -5.33
N PHE A 37 -8.76 -0.54 -4.33
CA PHE A 37 -9.16 -1.95 -4.44
C PHE A 37 -10.64 -2.23 -4.14
N ASP A 38 -11.41 -1.19 -3.80
CA ASP A 38 -12.81 -1.29 -3.37
C ASP A 38 -12.99 -2.29 -2.21
N VAL A 39 -12.18 -2.14 -1.17
CA VAL A 39 -12.21 -2.98 0.04
C VAL A 39 -12.30 -2.15 1.31
N ALA A 40 -12.72 -2.80 2.39
CA ALA A 40 -12.75 -2.20 3.72
C ALA A 40 -11.30 -1.90 4.20
N PRO A 41 -11.02 -0.71 4.78
CA PRO A 41 -9.68 -0.33 5.25
C PRO A 41 -9.08 -1.30 6.26
N GLU A 42 -9.92 -2.00 7.02
CA GLU A 42 -9.55 -2.97 8.04
C GLU A 42 -8.74 -4.12 7.44
N ARG A 43 -8.98 -4.48 6.17
CA ARG A 43 -8.20 -5.49 5.44
C ARG A 43 -6.73 -5.12 5.26
N LEU A 44 -6.42 -3.83 5.30
CA LEU A 44 -5.07 -3.29 5.14
C LEU A 44 -4.41 -2.92 6.48
N THR A 45 -5.07 -3.17 7.61
CA THR A 45 -4.55 -2.84 8.95
C THR A 45 -3.19 -3.48 9.19
N SER A 46 -3.06 -4.78 8.90
CA SER A 46 -1.82 -5.56 9.03
C SER A 46 -0.82 -5.36 7.89
N TYR A 47 -1.13 -4.50 6.91
CA TYR A 47 -0.18 -4.26 5.83
C TYR A 47 0.92 -3.32 6.31
N LEU A 48 2.16 -3.63 5.94
CA LEU A 48 3.34 -2.82 6.19
C LEU A 48 3.61 -1.91 4.98
N ILE A 49 3.98 -0.67 5.27
CA ILE A 49 4.38 0.32 4.27
C ILE A 49 5.88 0.56 4.44
N ASP A 50 6.64 0.15 3.43
CA ASP A 50 8.07 0.38 3.36
C ASP A 50 8.34 1.56 2.41
N ARG A 51 8.97 2.60 2.97
CA ARG A 51 9.36 3.81 2.25
C ARG A 51 10.84 3.71 1.94
N SER A 52 11.17 3.01 0.85
CA SER A 52 12.55 2.90 0.40
C SER A 52 13.09 4.29 0.00
N THR A 53 14.36 4.55 0.32
CA THR A 53 15.10 5.76 -0.07
C THR A 53 15.12 6.00 -1.58
N ASN A 54 14.88 4.95 -2.38
CA ASN A 54 14.84 4.97 -3.84
C ASN A 54 13.52 5.49 -4.45
N ARG A 55 12.71 6.22 -3.68
CA ARG A 55 11.44 6.84 -4.12
C ARG A 55 10.30 5.86 -4.46
N ASN A 56 10.43 4.58 -4.16
CA ASN A 56 9.35 3.61 -4.34
C ASN A 56 8.69 3.30 -3.00
N LEU A 57 7.36 3.20 -3.05
CA LEU A 57 6.53 2.81 -1.90
C LEU A 57 6.19 1.33 -2.06
N ILE A 58 6.54 0.50 -1.09
CA ILE A 58 6.21 -0.93 -1.12
C ILE A 58 5.16 -1.18 -0.04
N ILE A 59 4.02 -1.73 -0.44
CA ILE A 59 2.92 -2.06 0.47
C ILE A 59 2.70 -3.58 0.40
N ARG A 60 2.81 -4.25 1.53
CA ARG A 60 2.73 -5.72 1.61
C ARG A 60 2.04 -6.16 2.89
N PRO A 61 1.37 -7.32 2.92
CA PRO A 61 0.93 -7.91 4.17
C PRO A 61 2.13 -8.16 5.09
N GLU A 62 1.94 -8.01 6.39
CA GLU A 62 2.89 -8.49 7.39
C GLU A 62 3.15 -9.99 7.16
N ALA A 63 4.43 -10.38 7.21
CA ALA A 63 4.81 -11.78 7.08
C ALA A 63 4.39 -12.51 8.36
N VAL A 64 3.28 -13.24 8.30
CA VAL A 64 2.88 -14.14 9.37
C VAL A 64 3.65 -15.44 9.16
N TYR A 65 4.73 -15.63 9.93
CA TYR A 65 5.34 -16.94 10.09
C TYR A 65 4.42 -17.76 10.99
N GLY A 66 3.81 -18.80 10.42
CA GLY A 66 3.09 -19.84 11.15
C GLY A 66 4.03 -20.97 11.55
#